data_AF-A0A0D7ABX4-F1
#
_entry.id   AF-A0A0D7ABX4-F1
#
_cell.length_a   1.000
_cell.length_b   1.000
_cell.length_c   1.000
_cell.angle_alpha   90.00
_cell.angle_beta   90.00
_cell.angle_gamma   90.00
#
_symmetry.space_group_name_H-M   'P 1'
#
loop_
_entity.id
_entity.type
_entity.pdbx_description
1 polymer ?
#
loop_
_entity_poly.entity_id
_entity_poly.type
_entity_poly.pdbx_seq_one_letter_code
_entity_poly.pdbx_strand_id
1 'polypeptide(L)'
;LTGNKFYEYVNPNCESLQTKTRRMVRYRSQEEAYLYVGGGKRLPPQWYAWLSHTRRDPPSIQELQADVLRQERLRANVALIEARDWEERQLRMVQEKQLAEVYGAQALNEPESTISKADERTAGQPPQTQADARSESAIQPGSDPKPVDNQGLPGFGPAEDLQPESWTPRSRDRRRG
;
A
#
# COMPACT_ATOMS: atom_id res chain seq x y z
N LEU A 1 -20.81 16.61 -5.25
CA LEU A 1 -22.13 17.18 -5.65
C LEU A 1 -23.06 16.11 -6.23
N THR A 2 -23.12 14.91 -5.68
CA THR A 2 -23.75 13.74 -6.34
C THR A 2 -25.25 13.59 -6.05
N GLY A 3 -25.90 14.58 -5.42
CA GLY A 3 -27.32 14.54 -5.07
C GLY A 3 -27.68 13.67 -3.85
N ASN A 4 -26.68 13.10 -3.17
CA ASN A 4 -26.87 12.37 -1.92
C ASN A 4 -27.28 13.31 -0.79
N LYS A 5 -28.16 12.84 0.09
CA LYS A 5 -28.62 13.59 1.27
C LYS A 5 -27.99 12.99 2.53
N PHE A 6 -27.55 13.84 3.43
CA PHE A 6 -26.85 13.45 4.66
C PHE A 6 -27.65 13.93 5.86
N TYR A 7 -27.76 13.08 6.87
CA TYR A 7 -28.59 13.33 8.04
C TYR A 7 -27.83 12.98 9.32
N GLU A 8 -28.07 13.75 10.36
CA GLU A 8 -27.59 13.51 11.71
C GLU A 8 -28.79 13.48 12.65
N TYR A 9 -28.87 12.42 13.45
CA TYR A 9 -29.94 12.22 14.42
C TYR A 9 -29.31 12.01 15.79
N VAL A 10 -29.90 12.62 16.83
CA VAL A 10 -29.57 12.29 18.21
C VAL A 10 -30.21 10.95 18.54
N ASN A 11 -29.44 10.02 19.13
CA ASN A 11 -30.01 8.75 19.56
C ASN A 11 -30.91 8.98 20.78
N PRO A 12 -32.23 8.73 20.69
CA PRO A 12 -33.16 8.97 21.81
C PRO A 12 -32.90 8.08 23.03
N ASN A 13 -32.20 6.96 22.85
CA ASN A 13 -31.87 6.01 23.92
C ASN A 13 -30.57 6.37 24.66
N CYS A 14 -29.93 7.50 24.34
CA CYS A 14 -28.76 7.99 25.04
C CYS A 14 -29.16 9.14 25.96
N GLU A 15 -29.14 8.88 27.26
CA GLU A 15 -29.53 9.83 28.33
C GLU A 15 -28.59 11.05 28.38
N SER A 16 -27.35 10.90 27.90
CA SER A 16 -26.46 12.01 27.60
C SER A 16 -26.60 12.42 26.13
N LEU A 17 -27.11 13.63 25.89
CA LEU A 17 -27.21 14.27 24.57
C LEU A 17 -25.86 14.38 23.82
N GLN A 18 -24.74 14.06 24.48
CA GLN A 18 -23.38 14.18 23.96
C GLN A 18 -22.79 12.87 23.43
N THR A 19 -23.31 11.68 23.74
CA THR A 19 -22.50 10.46 23.61
C THR A 19 -22.73 9.63 22.35
N LYS A 20 -23.85 9.77 21.62
CA LYS A 20 -24.00 9.04 20.35
C LYS A 20 -25.01 9.66 19.38
N THR A 21 -24.54 10.61 18.57
CA THR A 21 -25.25 10.96 17.33
C THR A 21 -25.14 9.81 16.33
N ARG A 22 -26.17 9.60 15.50
CA ARG A 22 -26.15 8.68 14.37
C ARG A 22 -26.15 9.49 13.09
N ARG A 23 -25.15 9.26 12.25
CA ARG A 23 -25.01 9.90 10.94
C ARG A 23 -25.32 8.90 9.84
N MET A 24 -26.15 9.30 8.89
CA MET A 24 -26.62 8.45 7.81
C MET A 24 -26.61 9.18 6.47
N VAL A 25 -26.36 8.42 5.41
CA VAL A 25 -26.47 8.87 4.03
C VAL A 25 -27.69 8.24 3.38
N ARG A 26 -28.48 9.06 2.70
CA ARG A 26 -29.55 8.62 1.82
C ARG A 26 -29.11 8.88 0.38
N TYR A 27 -28.89 7.79 -0.34
CA TYR A 27 -28.58 7.82 -1.77
C TYR A 27 -29.79 8.24 -2.58
N ARG A 28 -29.55 8.72 -3.80
CA ARG A 28 -30.62 9.21 -4.70
C ARG A 28 -31.56 8.09 -5.14
N SER A 29 -31.00 6.93 -5.47
CA SER A 29 -31.74 5.72 -5.85
C SER A 29 -31.12 4.48 -5.19
N GLN A 30 -31.89 3.39 -5.17
CA GLN A 30 -31.43 2.09 -4.65
C GLN A 30 -30.28 1.52 -5.50
N GLU A 31 -30.35 1.67 -6.82
CA GLU A 31 -29.28 1.26 -7.74
C GLU A 31 -27.97 2.00 -7.44
N GLU A 32 -28.03 3.30 -7.20
CA GLU A 32 -26.85 4.06 -6.81
C GLU A 32 -26.29 3.60 -5.47
N ALA A 33 -27.15 3.25 -4.51
CA ALA A 33 -26.70 2.69 -3.24
C ALA A 33 -25.85 1.43 -3.44
N TYR A 34 -26.25 0.52 -4.33
CA TYR A 34 -25.45 -0.66 -4.66
C TYR A 34 -24.10 -0.30 -5.29
N LEU A 35 -24.02 0.74 -6.12
CA LEU A 35 -22.74 1.20 -6.67
C LEU A 35 -21.78 1.69 -5.58
N TYR A 36 -22.30 2.34 -4.54
CA TYR A 36 -21.48 2.78 -3.41
C TYR A 36 -21.03 1.61 -2.53
N VAL A 37 -21.92 0.65 -2.25
CA VAL A 37 -21.60 -0.52 -1.42
C VAL A 37 -20.65 -1.49 -2.15
N GLY A 38 -20.88 -1.71 -3.45
CA GLY A 38 -20.04 -2.56 -4.29
C GLY A 38 -18.72 -1.93 -4.74
N GLY A 39 -18.41 -0.71 -4.27
CA GLY A 39 -17.14 -0.03 -4.55
C GLY A 39 -17.02 0.61 -5.94
N GLY A 40 -18.05 0.52 -6.79
CA GLY A 40 -18.09 1.15 -8.12
C GLY A 40 -18.18 2.68 -8.06
N LYS A 41 -18.68 3.24 -6.95
CA LYS A 41 -18.64 4.68 -6.64
C LYS A 41 -18.14 4.88 -5.21
N ARG A 42 -17.42 5.99 -4.99
CA ARG A 42 -16.94 6.37 -3.64
C ARG A 42 -17.51 7.72 -3.23
N LEU A 43 -17.87 7.86 -1.96
CA LEU A 43 -18.19 9.16 -1.39
C LEU A 43 -16.92 10.02 -1.26
N PRO A 44 -17.04 11.35 -1.31
CA PRO A 44 -15.91 12.22 -1.01
C PRO A 44 -15.32 11.92 0.38
N PRO A 45 -13.99 11.93 0.56
CA PRO A 45 -13.35 11.60 1.83
C PRO A 45 -13.84 12.44 3.01
N GLN A 46 -14.22 13.69 2.76
CA GLN A 46 -14.72 14.62 3.79
C GLN A 46 -16.08 14.16 4.33
N TRP A 47 -16.94 13.59 3.47
CA TRP A 47 -18.19 12.98 3.90
C TRP A 47 -17.97 11.68 4.67
N TYR A 48 -16.98 10.87 4.27
CA TYR A 48 -16.59 9.69 5.05
C TYR A 48 -16.14 10.08 6.47
N ALA A 49 -15.26 11.08 6.59
CA ALA A 49 -14.77 11.55 7.88
C ALA A 49 -15.89 12.10 8.79
N TRP A 50 -16.90 12.73 8.20
CA TRP A 50 -18.07 13.17 8.96
C TRP A 50 -18.97 11.98 9.34
N LEU A 51 -19.25 11.05 8.43
CA LEU A 51 -20.06 9.84 8.73
C LEU A 51 -19.40 8.94 9.79
N SER A 52 -18.07 8.87 9.82
CA SER A 52 -17.29 8.12 10.82
C SER A 52 -17.13 8.85 12.16
N HIS A 53 -17.74 10.02 12.33
CA HIS A 53 -17.60 10.88 13.51
C HIS A 53 -16.16 11.36 13.79
N THR A 54 -15.24 11.23 12.83
CA THR A 54 -13.89 11.77 12.92
C THR A 54 -13.90 13.30 12.83
N ARG A 55 -14.85 13.86 12.07
CA ARG A 55 -15.06 15.29 11.94
C ARG A 55 -16.37 15.70 12.62
N ARG A 56 -16.37 16.77 13.40
CA ARG A 56 -17.57 17.29 14.07
C ARG A 56 -18.58 17.86 13.08
N ASP A 57 -18.18 18.87 12.30
CA ASP A 57 -19.06 19.61 11.41
C ASP A 57 -19.12 18.98 10.01
N PRO A 58 -20.28 19.03 9.32
CA PRO A 58 -20.40 18.53 7.97
C PRO A 58 -19.52 19.34 7.01
N PRO A 59 -19.00 18.72 5.94
CA PRO A 59 -18.20 19.42 4.94
C PRO A 59 -19.02 20.49 4.21
N SER A 60 -18.38 21.63 3.92
CA SER A 60 -19.02 22.71 3.15
C SER A 60 -19.01 22.43 1.65
N ILE A 61 -19.93 23.03 0.91
CA ILE A 61 -19.99 22.88 -0.55
C ILE A 61 -18.70 23.42 -1.21
N GLN A 62 -18.18 24.55 -0.72
CA GLN A 62 -16.96 25.16 -1.23
C GLN A 62 -15.75 24.24 -1.04
N GLU A 63 -15.64 23.58 0.10
CA GLU A 63 -14.58 22.61 0.38
C GLU A 63 -14.62 21.43 -0.60
N LEU A 64 -15.82 20.90 -0.85
CA LEU A 64 -16.01 19.81 -1.81
C LEU A 64 -15.67 20.22 -3.24
N GLN A 65 -15.99 21.46 -3.63
CA GLN A 65 -15.62 21.99 -4.95
C GLN A 65 -14.11 22.20 -5.09
N ALA A 66 -13.46 22.75 -4.06
CA ALA A 66 -12.02 22.91 -4.02
C ALA A 66 -11.30 21.56 -4.12
N ASP A 67 -11.85 20.51 -3.49
CA ASP A 67 -11.33 19.16 -3.62
C ASP A 67 -11.41 18.63 -5.05
N VAL A 68 -12.54 18.79 -5.73
CA VAL A 68 -12.69 18.38 -7.14
C VAL A 68 -11.64 19.06 -8.02
N LEU A 69 -11.46 20.37 -7.89
CA LEU A 69 -10.46 21.13 -8.65
C LEU A 69 -9.03 20.66 -8.34
N ARG A 70 -8.74 20.34 -7.07
CA ARG A 70 -7.45 19.77 -6.68
C ARG A 70 -7.21 18.41 -7.32
N GLN A 71 -8.22 17.53 -7.36
CA GLN A 71 -8.11 16.23 -8.02
C GLN A 71 -7.87 16.36 -9.52
N GLU A 72 -8.52 17.30 -10.19
CA GLU A 72 -8.31 17.58 -11.61
C GLU A 72 -6.87 18.03 -11.88
N ARG A 73 -6.35 18.98 -11.09
CA ARG A 73 -4.96 19.42 -11.18
C ARG A 73 -3.97 18.28 -10.93
N LEU A 74 -4.25 17.45 -9.93
CA LEU A 74 -3.42 16.30 -9.62
C LEU A 74 -3.38 15.32 -10.78
N ARG A 75 -4.53 15.00 -11.40
CA ARG A 75 -4.59 14.11 -12.57
C ARG A 75 -3.77 14.65 -13.74
N ALA A 76 -3.85 15.95 -14.02
CA ALA A 76 -3.04 16.58 -15.05
C ALA A 76 -1.54 16.45 -14.75
N ASN A 77 -1.13 16.72 -13.51
CA ASN A 77 0.27 16.57 -13.10
C ASN A 77 0.76 15.13 -13.18
N VAL A 78 -0.07 14.17 -12.75
CA VAL A 78 0.25 12.74 -12.83
C VAL A 78 0.44 12.33 -14.30
N ALA A 79 -0.46 12.74 -15.19
CA ALA A 79 -0.32 12.43 -16.62
C ALA A 79 0.98 12.98 -17.23
N LEU A 80 1.42 14.19 -16.82
CA LEU A 80 2.70 14.76 -17.26
C LEU A 80 3.90 13.94 -16.76
N ILE A 81 3.86 13.51 -15.50
CA ILE A 81 4.92 12.67 -14.92
C ILE A 81 4.95 11.31 -15.60
N GLU A 82 3.80 10.68 -15.80
CA GLU A 82 3.69 9.38 -16.47
C GLU A 82 4.21 9.43 -17.92
N ALA A 83 3.93 10.51 -18.65
CA ALA A 83 4.46 10.71 -20.01
C ALA A 83 5.99 10.79 -20.00
N ARG A 84 6.56 11.56 -19.07
CA ARG A 84 8.02 11.66 -18.91
C ARG A 84 8.64 10.33 -18.51
N ASP A 85 8.07 9.65 -17.51
CA ASP A 85 8.54 8.35 -17.03
C ASP A 85 8.47 7.28 -18.14
N TRP A 86 7.48 7.38 -19.01
CA TRP A 86 7.36 6.52 -20.19
C TRP A 86 8.52 6.76 -21.17
N GLU A 87 8.80 8.01 -21.53
CA GLU A 87 9.93 8.36 -22.41
C GLU A 87 11.27 7.91 -21.82
N GLU A 88 11.52 8.19 -20.54
CA GLU A 88 12.75 7.77 -19.85
C GLU A 88 12.88 6.24 -19.81
N ARG A 89 11.77 5.51 -19.63
CA ARG A 89 11.76 4.05 -19.68
C ARG A 89 12.09 3.52 -21.08
N GLN A 90 11.55 4.13 -22.14
CA GLN A 90 11.88 3.74 -23.51
C GLN A 90 13.37 3.97 -23.81
N LEU A 91 13.93 5.12 -23.40
CA LEU A 91 15.35 5.41 -23.58
C LEU A 91 16.23 4.41 -22.82
N ARG A 92 15.89 4.08 -21.57
CA ARG A 92 16.60 3.05 -20.80
C ARG A 92 16.54 1.68 -21.45
N MET A 93 15.39 1.27 -21.96
CA MET A 93 15.25 -0.01 -22.69
C MET A 93 16.11 -0.04 -23.95
N VAL A 94 16.20 1.06 -24.70
CA VAL A 94 17.07 1.15 -25.88
C VAL A 94 18.54 1.09 -25.46
N GLN A 95 18.94 1.83 -24.43
CA GLN A 95 20.32 1.82 -23.92
C GLN A 95 20.73 0.43 -23.40
N GLU A 96 19.85 -0.25 -22.67
CA GLU A 96 20.08 -1.61 -22.17
C GLU A 96 20.25 -2.60 -23.33
N LYS A 97 19.41 -2.50 -24.37
CA LYS A 97 19.57 -3.30 -25.59
C LYS A 97 20.91 -3.03 -26.29
N GLN A 98 21.30 -1.76 -26.43
CA GLN A 98 22.59 -1.41 -27.03
C GLN A 98 23.76 -1.96 -26.23
N LEU A 99 23.72 -1.87 -24.90
CA LEU A 99 24.75 -2.48 -24.04
C LEU A 99 24.78 -4.00 -24.21
N ALA A 100 23.62 -4.66 -24.21
CA ALA A 100 23.53 -6.10 -24.42
C ALA A 100 24.07 -6.53 -25.81
N GLU A 101 23.85 -5.75 -26.85
CA GLU A 101 24.42 -5.99 -28.19
C GLU A 101 25.94 -5.83 -28.20
N VAL A 102 26.49 -4.81 -27.55
CA VAL A 102 27.96 -4.59 -27.47
C VAL A 102 28.65 -5.72 -26.69
N TYR A 103 28.12 -6.11 -25.53
CA TYR A 103 28.67 -7.20 -24.73
C TYR A 103 28.40 -8.58 -25.35
N GLY A 104 27.26 -8.77 -26.02
CA GLY A 104 26.93 -10.00 -26.75
C GLY A 104 27.77 -10.20 -28.01
N ALA A 105 28.14 -9.13 -28.71
CA ALA A 105 29.02 -9.18 -29.88
C ALA A 105 30.50 -9.45 -29.49
N GLN A 106 30.93 -9.04 -28.29
CA GLN A 106 32.27 -9.37 -27.77
C GLN A 106 32.44 -10.85 -27.41
N ALA A 107 31.37 -11.57 -27.07
CA ALA A 107 31.41 -13.01 -26.76
C ALA A 107 31.61 -13.92 -27.98
N LEU A 108 31.49 -13.41 -29.21
CA LEU A 108 31.74 -14.16 -30.46
C LEU A 108 33.17 -14.00 -31.01
N ASN A 109 34.06 -13.30 -30.29
CA ASN A 109 35.44 -13.01 -30.73
C ASN A 109 36.52 -13.54 -29.77
N GLU A 110 36.22 -14.49 -28.88
CA GLU A 110 37.26 -15.21 -28.13
C GLU A 110 37.75 -16.44 -28.92
N PRO A 111 39.07 -16.54 -29.24
CA PRO A 111 39.64 -17.77 -29.75
C PRO A 111 39.74 -18.82 -28.63
N GLU A 112 39.15 -19.98 -28.89
CA GLU A 112 39.30 -21.22 -28.13
C GLU A 112 40.75 -21.51 -27.73
N SER A 113 40.95 -21.89 -26.47
CA SER A 113 42.10 -22.69 -26.04
C SER A 113 41.67 -23.73 -25.01
N THR A 114 41.21 -24.86 -25.56
CA THR A 114 41.52 -26.25 -25.20
C THR A 114 41.86 -26.63 -23.74
N ILE A 115 40.90 -27.31 -23.07
CA ILE A 115 40.91 -28.71 -22.56
C ILE A 115 42.20 -29.15 -21.78
N SER A 116 42.19 -29.55 -20.49
CA SER A 116 41.73 -30.83 -19.90
C SER A 116 42.35 -30.95 -18.47
N LYS A 117 41.76 -31.45 -17.39
CA LYS A 117 41.36 -32.85 -17.03
C LYS A 117 40.61 -32.77 -15.69
N ALA A 118 39.38 -33.28 -15.59
CA ALA A 118 39.04 -34.64 -15.16
C ALA A 118 39.32 -34.93 -13.67
N ASP A 119 38.26 -34.99 -12.86
CA ASP A 119 38.03 -36.20 -12.07
C ASP A 119 36.53 -36.48 -11.87
N GLU A 120 36.18 -37.76 -11.93
CA GLU A 120 34.83 -38.30 -12.11
C GLU A 120 34.12 -38.62 -10.77
N ARG A 121 32.84 -38.23 -10.71
CA ARG A 121 31.62 -39.01 -10.36
C ARG A 121 31.70 -39.96 -9.14
N THR A 122 30.77 -39.87 -8.19
CA THR A 122 29.55 -40.73 -8.13
C THR A 122 28.58 -40.13 -7.09
N ALA A 123 27.48 -39.49 -7.51
CA ALA A 123 26.11 -40.02 -7.67
C ALA A 123 25.35 -40.32 -6.36
N GLY A 124 24.22 -39.62 -6.18
CA GLY A 124 23.24 -39.83 -5.11
C GLY A 124 22.17 -38.73 -5.02
N GLN A 125 21.35 -38.58 -6.06
CA GLN A 125 20.09 -37.81 -6.09
C GLN A 125 18.93 -38.67 -5.52
N PRO A 126 17.65 -38.23 -5.46
CA PRO A 126 16.99 -36.91 -5.30
C PRO A 126 15.97 -37.03 -4.09
N PRO A 127 14.76 -36.42 -3.95
CA PRO A 127 14.00 -35.45 -4.76
C PRO A 127 13.14 -34.37 -4.01
N GLN A 128 12.70 -33.34 -4.76
CA GLN A 128 11.32 -32.74 -4.79
C GLN A 128 10.73 -32.06 -3.51
N THR A 129 9.75 -31.14 -3.50
CA THR A 129 9.01 -30.27 -4.44
C THR A 129 8.03 -29.44 -3.57
N GLN A 130 7.94 -28.13 -3.87
CA GLN A 130 6.78 -27.20 -3.78
C GLN A 130 5.98 -26.91 -2.48
N ALA A 131 5.62 -25.62 -2.42
CA ALA A 131 4.31 -25.01 -2.12
C ALA A 131 3.82 -24.94 -0.66
N ASP A 132 3.58 -23.71 -0.20
CA ASP A 132 2.25 -23.12 0.08
C ASP A 132 2.47 -21.84 0.92
N ALA A 133 2.09 -20.65 0.47
CA ALA A 133 0.74 -20.10 0.38
C ALA A 133 0.08 -19.78 1.74
N ARG A 134 -0.21 -18.47 1.88
CA ARG A 134 -1.35 -17.87 2.62
C ARG A 134 -1.19 -17.75 4.15
N SER A 135 -1.07 -16.52 4.67
CA SER A 135 -2.15 -15.74 5.32
C SER A 135 -2.85 -16.54 6.43
N GLU A 136 -3.03 -16.05 7.64
CA GLU A 136 -3.84 -14.88 7.96
C GLU A 136 -3.95 -14.80 9.49
N SER A 137 -4.11 -13.58 10.05
CA SER A 137 -4.87 -13.32 11.29
C SER A 137 -4.33 -13.95 12.59
N ALA A 138 -4.73 -13.54 13.78
CA ALA A 138 -5.27 -12.32 14.34
C ALA A 138 -5.10 -12.55 15.85
N ILE A 139 -4.55 -11.57 16.56
CA ILE A 139 -4.54 -11.57 18.02
C ILE A 139 -5.89 -11.05 18.50
N GLN A 140 -6.53 -11.77 19.41
CA GLN A 140 -7.44 -11.27 20.44
C GLN A 140 -7.55 -12.30 21.60
N PRO A 141 -7.91 -11.88 22.82
CA PRO A 141 -7.01 -11.90 23.99
C PRO A 141 -7.59 -12.69 25.18
N GLY A 142 -6.80 -12.89 26.24
CA GLY A 142 -7.35 -13.19 27.58
C GLY A 142 -6.51 -14.14 28.45
N SER A 143 -5.82 -13.54 29.42
CA SER A 143 -5.64 -13.98 30.82
C SER A 143 -5.37 -15.46 31.17
N ASP A 144 -4.16 -15.68 31.70
CA ASP A 144 -3.58 -16.74 32.55
C ASP A 144 -4.53 -17.51 33.50
N PRO A 145 -4.21 -18.75 34.01
CA PRO A 145 -2.87 -19.10 34.54
C PRO A 145 -2.41 -20.59 34.57
N LYS A 146 -1.08 -20.81 34.60
CA LYS A 146 -0.30 -21.54 35.64
C LYS A 146 1.08 -21.99 35.12
N PRO A 147 2.10 -22.06 36.00
CA PRO A 147 3.48 -22.31 35.60
C PRO A 147 3.67 -23.81 35.32
N VAL A 148 4.19 -24.12 34.15
CA VAL A 148 4.67 -25.47 33.83
C VAL A 148 6.13 -25.31 33.42
N ASP A 149 7.01 -25.92 34.21
CA ASP A 149 8.45 -25.98 33.96
C ASP A 149 8.69 -26.54 32.56
N ASN A 150 9.30 -25.73 31.70
CA ASN A 150 9.68 -26.16 30.36
C ASN A 150 11.21 -26.10 30.23
N GLN A 151 11.84 -27.22 30.55
CA GLN A 151 13.21 -27.47 30.17
C GLN A 151 13.28 -27.59 28.64
N GLY A 152 14.11 -26.78 28.01
CA GLY A 152 14.59 -27.00 26.63
C GLY A 152 13.92 -26.19 25.53
N LEU A 153 14.14 -24.88 25.49
CA LEU A 153 14.00 -24.06 24.28
C LEU A 153 15.28 -23.23 24.10
N PRO A 154 15.91 -23.20 22.91
CA PRO A 154 17.02 -22.29 22.65
C PRO A 154 16.51 -20.85 22.74
N GLY A 155 17.05 -20.08 23.69
CA GLY A 155 16.62 -18.72 23.95
C GLY A 155 16.78 -17.83 22.71
N PHE A 156 15.71 -17.14 22.34
CA PHE A 156 15.83 -15.94 21.52
C PHE A 156 16.68 -14.93 22.32
N GLY A 157 17.75 -14.42 21.69
CA GLY A 157 18.64 -13.42 22.27
C GLY A 157 17.89 -12.14 22.68
N PRO A 158 18.51 -11.26 23.49
CA PRO A 158 17.88 -10.08 24.03
C PRO A 158 17.31 -9.19 22.91
N ALA A 159 16.04 -8.79 23.05
CA ALA A 159 15.28 -7.97 22.09
C ALA A 159 15.72 -6.49 22.06
N GLU A 160 16.93 -6.17 22.51
CA GLU A 160 17.39 -4.80 22.77
C GLU A 160 17.81 -4.03 21.50
N ASP A 161 18.04 -4.72 20.38
CA ASP A 161 18.59 -4.12 19.14
C ASP A 161 17.54 -3.79 18.06
N LEU A 162 16.24 -4.03 18.31
CA LEU A 162 15.15 -3.76 17.35
C LEU A 162 14.37 -2.48 17.68
N GLN A 163 15.07 -1.38 18.02
CA GLN A 163 14.40 -0.08 18.12
C GLN A 163 14.31 0.57 16.73
N PRO A 164 13.12 1.03 16.28
CA PRO A 164 13.01 1.74 15.02
C PRO A 164 13.70 3.11 15.14
N GLU A 165 14.65 3.39 14.25
CA GLU A 165 15.27 4.70 14.14
C GLU A 165 14.22 5.79 13.89
N SER A 166 14.46 6.97 14.46
CA SER A 166 13.58 8.13 14.27
C SER A 166 13.76 8.70 12.85
N TRP A 167 12.66 8.76 12.10
CA TRP A 167 12.63 9.33 10.76
C TRP A 167 13.02 10.81 10.76
N THR A 168 14.12 11.16 10.08
CA THR A 168 14.57 12.56 9.91
C THR A 168 14.25 13.05 8.49
N PRO A 169 13.28 13.96 8.31
CA PRO A 169 12.96 14.50 6.99
C PRO A 169 14.09 15.42 6.49
N ARG A 170 14.53 15.23 5.25
CA ARG A 170 15.46 16.16 4.59
C ARG A 170 14.75 17.46 4.25
N SER A 171 15.02 18.51 5.03
CA SER A 171 14.60 19.88 4.72
C SER A 171 15.25 20.34 3.41
N ARG A 172 14.43 20.67 2.42
CA ARG A 172 14.89 21.14 1.11
C ARG A 172 15.22 22.63 1.21
N ASP A 173 16.51 22.94 1.22
CA ASP A 173 17.00 24.32 1.32
C ASP A 173 16.60 25.12 0.07
N ARG A 174 15.73 26.11 0.23
CA ARG A 174 15.34 27.01 -0.86
C ARG A 174 16.39 28.10 -0.93
N ARG A 175 17.37 27.95 -1.82
CA ARG A 175 18.21 29.09 -2.26
C ARG A 175 17.29 30.19 -2.78
N ARG A 176 17.14 31.27 -2.00
CA ARG A 176 16.72 32.57 -2.51
C ARG A 176 17.81 33.06 -3.45
N GLY A 177 17.43 33.24 -4.71
CA GLY A 177 18.11 34.18 -5.61
C GLY A 177 17.61 35.58 -5.36
#